data_AF-A0A9D1EWQ8-F1
#
_entry.id   AF-A0A9D1EWQ8-F1
#
_cell.length_a   1.000
_cell.length_b   1.000
_cell.length_c   1.000
_cell.angle_alpha   90.00
_cell.angle_beta   90.00
_cell.angle_gamma   90.00
#
_symmetry.space_group_name_H-M   'P 1'
#
loop_
_entity.id
_entity.type
_entity.pdbx_description
1 polymer ?
#
loop_
_entity_poly.entity_id
_entity_poly.type
_entity_poly.pdbx_seq_one_letter_code
_entity_poly.pdbx_strand_id
1 'polypeptide(L)' 'MNLKTMAHICSLNGDMDEVTILEKTGENEYIVDYRGVKCSAIFNYCNFSYYVDDVYGKISIEKEQSNEKRYNHLL' A
#
# COMPACT_ATOMS: atom_id res chain seq x y z
N MET A 1 -2.82 -12.26 -10.92
CA MET A 1 -3.46 -11.19 -11.72
C MET A 1 -3.50 -9.99 -10.81
N ASN A 2 -2.74 -8.94 -11.11
CA ASN A 2 -2.64 -7.79 -10.20
C ASN A 2 -3.82 -6.86 -10.47
N LEU A 3 -4.57 -6.50 -9.41
CA LEU A 3 -5.76 -5.67 -9.52
C LEU A 3 -5.34 -4.21 -9.63
N LYS A 4 -5.80 -3.54 -10.70
CA LYS A 4 -5.65 -2.08 -10.85
C LYS A 4 -6.90 -1.37 -10.36
N THR A 5 -6.72 -0.24 -9.67
CA THR A 5 -7.82 0.59 -9.18
C THR A 5 -7.39 2.05 -9.09
N MET A 6 -8.35 2.95 -9.01
CA MET A 6 -8.09 4.33 -8.62
C MET A 6 -7.95 4.45 -7.10
N ALA A 7 -7.04 5.29 -6.63
CA ALA A 7 -6.81 5.57 -5.22
C ALA A 7 -6.45 7.04 -5.00
N HIS A 8 -6.77 7.58 -3.81
CA HIS A 8 -6.34 8.91 -3.40
C HIS A 8 -4.84 8.90 -3.09
N ILE A 9 -4.07 9.80 -3.71
CA ILE A 9 -2.62 9.84 -3.58
C ILE A 9 -2.19 11.00 -2.68
N CYS A 10 -1.35 10.70 -1.68
CA CYS A 10 -0.88 11.70 -0.72
C CYS A 10 -0.12 12.86 -1.39
N SER A 11 0.80 12.57 -2.32
CA SER A 11 1.57 13.59 -3.04
C SER A 11 0.74 14.48 -3.96
N LEU A 12 -0.49 14.05 -4.31
CA LEU A 12 -1.40 14.80 -5.18
C LEU A 12 -2.50 15.53 -4.38
N ASN A 13 -2.26 15.79 -3.09
CA ASN A 13 -3.24 16.40 -2.18
C ASN A 13 -4.59 15.64 -2.15
N GLY A 14 -4.53 14.32 -2.30
CA GLY A 14 -5.71 13.46 -2.32
C GLY A 14 -6.42 13.34 -3.66
N ASP A 15 -5.90 13.93 -4.75
CA ASP A 15 -6.39 13.60 -6.09
C ASP A 15 -6.15 12.11 -6.41
N MET A 16 -6.99 11.59 -7.31
CA MET A 16 -6.99 10.17 -7.63
C MET A 16 -6.09 9.84 -8.81
N ASP A 17 -5.34 8.73 -8.70
CA ASP A 17 -4.55 8.15 -9.79
C ASP A 17 -4.63 6.61 -9.75
N GLU A 18 -4.19 5.96 -10.83
CA GLU A 18 -4.19 4.49 -10.93
C GLU A 18 -3.05 3.89 -10.10
N VAL A 19 -3.38 2.84 -9.35
CA VAL A 19 -2.42 2.02 -8.59
C VAL A 19 -2.66 0.54 -8.85
N THR A 20 -1.64 -0.28 -8.62
CA THR A 20 -1.76 -1.73 -8.68
C THR A 20 -1.68 -2.32 -7.27
N ILE A 21 -2.72 -3.02 -6.83
CA ILE A 21 -2.72 -3.74 -5.54
C ILE A 21 -1.81 -4.96 -5.66
N LEU A 22 -0.82 -5.07 -4.76
CA LEU A 22 0.15 -6.16 -4.72
C LEU A 22 -0.18 -7.18 -3.63
N GLU A 23 -0.45 -6.70 -2.42
CA GLU A 23 -0.65 -7.55 -1.24
C GLU A 23 -1.59 -6.89 -0.22
N LYS A 24 -2.34 -7.69 0.52
CA LYS A 24 -3.07 -7.28 1.71
C LYS A 24 -2.28 -7.71 2.95
N THR A 25 -1.80 -6.76 3.74
CA THR A 25 -0.91 -7.02 4.88
C THR A 25 -1.61 -6.97 6.23
N GLY A 26 -2.84 -6.44 6.29
CA GLY A 26 -3.63 -6.31 7.51
C GLY A 26 -5.13 -6.37 7.25
N GLU A 27 -5.93 -5.88 8.20
CA GLU A 27 -7.39 -5.86 8.03
C GLU A 27 -7.81 -4.92 6.90
N ASN A 28 -7.26 -3.70 6.89
CA ASN A 28 -7.49 -2.67 5.88
C ASN A 28 -6.18 -2.14 5.27
N GLU A 29 -5.05 -2.78 5.52
CA GLU A 29 -3.73 -2.37 5.06
C GLU A 29 -3.29 -3.17 3.83
N TYR A 30 -2.66 -2.48 2.89
CA TYR A 30 -2.24 -3.01 1.60
C TYR A 30 -0.87 -2.49 1.19
N ILE A 31 -0.17 -3.28 0.38
CA ILE A 31 0.98 -2.84 -0.42
C ILE A 31 0.50 -2.64 -1.85
N VAL A 32 0.86 -1.49 -2.42
CA VAL A 32 0.52 -1.12 -3.80
C VAL A 32 1.77 -0.71 -4.57
N ASP A 33 1.75 -0.91 -5.88
CA ASP A 33 2.66 -0.24 -6.80
C ASP A 33 2.01 1.07 -7.27
N TYR A 34 2.69 2.18 -7.02
CA TYR A 34 2.39 3.47 -7.62
C TYR A 34 3.61 3.95 -8.41
N ARG A 35 3.49 3.99 -9.74
CA ARG A 35 4.53 4.46 -10.68
C ARG A 35 5.90 3.77 -10.46
N GLY A 36 5.88 2.47 -10.17
CA GLY A 36 7.08 1.65 -9.96
C GLY A 36 7.64 1.72 -8.54
N VAL A 37 6.95 2.36 -7.60
CA VAL A 37 7.33 2.45 -6.19
C VAL A 37 6.33 1.68 -5.35
N LYS A 38 6.81 0.77 -4.49
CA LYS A 38 5.97 0.09 -3.50
C LYS A 38 5.65 1.04 -2.35
N CYS A 39 4.35 1.23 -2.09
CA CYS A 39 3.84 2.11 -1.05
C CYS A 39 2.83 1.37 -0.17
N SER A 40 2.70 1.80 1.08
CA SER A 40 1.58 1.40 1.93
C SER A 40 0.30 2.11 1.52
N ALA A 41 -0.82 1.41 1.61
CA ALA A 41 -2.15 1.95 1.40
C ALA A 41 -3.13 1.47 2.47
N ILE A 42 -4.15 2.28 2.75
CA ILE A 42 -5.26 1.92 3.63
C ILE A 42 -6.56 1.94 2.84
N PHE A 43 -7.39 0.91 3.02
CA PHE A 43 -8.75 0.87 2.50
C PHE A 43 -9.73 1.43 3.53
N ASN A 44 -10.53 2.42 3.14
CA ASN A 44 -11.58 2.98 3.97
C ASN A 44 -12.92 2.33 3.63
N TYR A 45 -13.49 1.59 4.58
CA TYR A 45 -14.76 0.88 4.39
C TYR A 45 -15.99 1.79 4.33
N CYS A 46 -15.92 3.02 4.83
CA CYS A 46 -17.06 3.93 4.83
C CYS A 46 -17.32 4.52 3.43
N ASN A 47 -16.26 4.74 2.64
CA ASN A 47 -16.36 5.30 1.29
C ASN A 47 -15.78 4.38 0.19
N PHE A 48 -15.41 3.15 0.56
CA PHE A 48 -14.87 2.12 -0.32
C PHE A 48 -13.70 2.59 -1.19
N SER A 49 -12.81 3.42 -0.63
CA SER A 49 -11.69 4.02 -1.35
C SER A 49 -10.34 3.64 -0.74
N TYR A 50 -9.33 3.49 -1.59
CA TYR A 50 -7.94 3.32 -1.17
C TYR A 50 -7.26 4.68 -1.03
N TYR A 51 -6.42 4.80 0.00
CA TYR A 51 -5.57 5.95 0.27
C TYR A 51 -4.13 5.50 0.30
N VAL A 52 -3.31 6.04 -0.60
CA VAL A 52 -1.90 5.65 -0.77
C VAL A 52 -1.00 6.71 -0.17
N ASP A 53 -0.15 6.29 0.77
CA ASP A 53 0.91 7.12 1.32
C ASP A 53 2.19 6.90 0.50
N ASP A 54 2.28 7.62 -0.62
CA ASP A 54 3.43 7.60 -1.50
C ASP A 54 4.53 8.57 -1.07
N VAL A 55 4.39 9.26 0.07
CA VAL A 55 5.39 10.21 0.58
C VAL A 55 6.20 9.57 1.70
N TYR A 56 5.53 9.08 2.74
CA TYR A 56 6.16 8.50 3.93
C TYR A 56 6.00 6.98 4.00
N GLY A 57 5.00 6.44 3.30
CA GLY A 57 4.66 5.01 3.24
C GLY A 57 5.46 4.20 2.21
N LYS A 58 6.51 4.77 1.61
CA LYS A 58 7.39 4.03 0.68
C LYS A 58 8.09 2.88 1.40
N ILE A 59 8.04 1.70 0.80
CA ILE A 59 8.63 0.49 1.34
C ILE A 59 10.02 0.31 0.71
N SER A 60 11.06 0.42 1.54
CA SER A 60 12.42 0.04 1.15
C SER A 60 12.61 -1.45 1.30
N ILE A 61 13.57 -2.00 0.54
CA ILE A 61 13.94 -3.43 0.56
C ILE A 61 14.29 -3.89 2.00
N GLU A 62 14.87 -3.01 2.81
CA GLU A 62 15.22 -3.30 4.22
C GLU A 62 13.98 -3.54 5.10
N LYS A 63 12.91 -2.78 4.87
CA LYS A 63 11.65 -2.96 5.61
C LYS A 63 10.96 -4.27 5.25
N GLU A 64 11.03 -4.68 3.98
CA GLU A 64 10.47 -5.93 3.48
C GLU A 64 11.05 -7.14 4.24
N GLN A 65 12.38 -7.17 4.43
CA GLN A 65 13.06 -8.20 5.21
C GLN A 65 12.74 -8.15 6.72
N SER A 66 12.54 -6.95 7.27
CA SER A 66 12.18 -6.80 8.69
C SER A 66 10.78 -7.35 8.99
N ASN A 67 9.83 -7.16 8.06
CA ASN A 67 8.47 -7.68 8.19
C ASN A 67 8.45 -9.20 8.11
N GLU A 68 9.17 -9.80 7.16
CA GLU A 68 9.30 -11.25 7.05
C GLU A 68 9.86 -11.87 8.35
N LYS A 69 10.89 -11.26 8.93
CA LYS A 69 11.45 -11.70 10.23
C LYS A 69 10.45 -11.60 11.37
N ARG A 70 9.65 -10.52 11.42
CA ARG A 70 8.62 -10.33 12.46
C ARG A 70 7.55 -11.44 12.39
N TYR A 71 7.12 -11.84 11.19
CA TYR A 71 6.14 -12.91 11.03
C TYR A 71 6.71 -14.29 11.34
N ASN A 72 7.96 -14.57 10.96
CA ASN A 72 8.61 -15.86 11.26
C ASN A 72 8.93 -16.08 12.75
N HIS A 73 8.94 -15.04 13.60
CA HIS A 73 9.09 -15.22 15.05
C HIS A 73 7.78 -15.59 15.76
N LEU A 74 6.64 -15.39 15.11
CA LEU A 74 5.31 -15.67 15.67
C LEU A 74 4.78 -17.08 15.30
N LEU A 75 5.57 -17.87 14.56
CA LEU A 75 5.34 -19.29 14.21
C LEU A 75 6.33 -20.18 14.96
#